data_AF-A0A947FZR8-F1
#
_entry.id   AF-A0A947FZR8-F1
#
_cell.length_a   1.000
_cell.length_b   1.000
_cell.length_c   1.000
_cell.angle_alpha   90.00
_cell.angle_beta   90.00
_cell.angle_gamma   90.00
#
_symmetry.space_group_name_H-M   'P 1'
#
loop_
_entity.id
_entity.type
_entity.pdbx_description
1 polymer ?
#
loop_
_entity_poly.entity_id
_entity_poly.type
_entity_poly.pdbx_seq_one_letter_code
_entity_poly.pdbx_strand_id
1 'polypeptide(L)'
;MRDVLGPGTILGYCTNVHAGPTLEAVQANLATHAVAVREHLGLTSALGIGLWLAAPAARALRDPIALRRFADWLAARDLEVFTINGFPYGDFHEPVVKHRVYEPNWTRPERLAYTLDLLHVLAGLRPDGGEGSISTLPLGWPVAIDDDAATQAAAGALRTFTDEAARVELDTGRHIHL
;
A
#
# COMPACT_ATOMS: atom_id res chain seq x y z
N MET A 1 -16.93 18.73 10.51
CA MET A 1 -17.15 17.95 11.76
C MET A 1 -16.07 18.41 12.74
N ARG A 2 -16.40 19.15 13.82
CA ARG A 2 -15.40 19.60 14.80
C ARG A 2 -14.83 18.35 15.48
N ASP A 3 -13.55 18.04 15.25
CA ASP A 3 -12.73 16.96 15.87
C ASP A 3 -13.44 16.15 16.97
N VAL A 4 -14.26 15.18 16.57
CA VAL A 4 -14.92 14.22 17.48
C VAL A 4 -14.03 13.00 17.73
N LEU A 5 -12.92 12.92 17.01
CA LEU A 5 -11.97 11.82 17.10
C LEU A 5 -11.03 12.11 18.25
N GLY A 6 -10.90 11.15 19.17
CA GLY A 6 -10.01 11.29 20.32
C GLY A 6 -8.55 11.54 19.89
N PRO A 7 -7.70 12.04 20.80
CA PRO A 7 -6.29 12.25 20.52
C PRO A 7 -5.65 11.00 19.91
N GLY A 8 -4.88 11.16 18.82
CA GLY A 8 -4.19 10.06 18.15
C GLY A 8 -5.06 9.20 17.22
N THR A 9 -6.32 9.57 16.97
CA THR A 9 -7.19 8.84 16.04
C THR A 9 -7.12 9.43 14.64
N ILE A 10 -6.82 8.59 13.64
CA ILE A 10 -6.84 8.96 12.22
C ILE A 10 -8.17 8.54 11.60
N LEU A 11 -8.85 9.46 10.91
CA LEU A 11 -9.94 9.10 10.01
C LEU A 11 -9.36 8.68 8.67
N GLY A 12 -9.52 7.40 8.33
CA GLY A 12 -9.03 6.82 7.09
C GLY A 12 -10.10 6.70 6.01
N TYR A 13 -9.77 7.07 4.78
CA TYR A 13 -10.51 6.68 3.57
C TYR A 13 -9.76 5.57 2.83
N CYS A 14 -10.40 4.42 2.68
CA CYS A 14 -9.83 3.27 1.98
C CYS A 14 -10.18 3.31 0.49
N THR A 15 -9.17 3.13 -0.36
CA THR A 15 -9.30 3.28 -1.83
C THR A 15 -9.51 1.96 -2.58
N ASN A 16 -9.57 0.83 -1.88
CA ASN A 16 -9.70 -0.52 -2.47
C ASN A 16 -10.87 -0.70 -3.45
N VAL A 17 -11.95 0.09 -3.30
CA VAL A 17 -13.14 0.01 -4.15
C VAL A 17 -12.94 0.66 -5.53
N HIS A 18 -11.84 1.39 -5.73
CA HIS A 18 -11.60 2.15 -6.96
C HIS A 18 -10.51 1.48 -7.81
N ALA A 19 -10.86 1.10 -9.03
CA ALA A 19 -9.90 0.57 -10.01
C ALA A 19 -8.78 1.57 -10.28
N GLY A 20 -7.52 1.20 -10.04
CA GLY A 20 -6.36 2.07 -10.19
C GLY A 20 -5.13 1.32 -10.70
N PRO A 21 -5.17 0.74 -11.92
CA PRO A 21 -4.05 -0.05 -12.43
C PRO A 21 -2.81 0.80 -12.71
N THR A 22 -2.96 2.12 -12.90
CA THR A 22 -1.89 3.08 -13.17
C THR A 22 -1.84 4.18 -12.10
N LEU A 23 -0.69 4.86 -11.98
CA LEU A 23 -0.54 5.97 -11.03
C LEU A 23 -1.49 7.13 -11.36
N GLU A 24 -1.72 7.40 -12.64
CA GLU A 24 -2.65 8.44 -13.09
C GLU A 24 -4.09 8.12 -12.67
N ALA A 25 -4.50 6.85 -12.78
CA ALA A 25 -5.83 6.41 -12.33
C ALA A 25 -5.95 6.51 -10.80
N VAL A 26 -4.90 6.14 -10.06
CA VAL A 26 -4.84 6.31 -8.60
C VAL A 26 -5.01 7.78 -8.22
N GLN A 27 -4.28 8.71 -8.86
CA GLN A 27 -4.44 10.15 -8.61
C GLN A 27 -5.83 10.67 -8.96
N ALA A 28 -6.40 10.22 -10.08
CA ALA A 28 -7.76 10.61 -10.50
C ALA A 28 -8.82 10.13 -9.50
N ASN A 29 -8.70 8.90 -9.00
CA ASN A 29 -9.61 8.35 -7.98
C ASN A 29 -9.51 9.11 -6.66
N LEU A 30 -8.30 9.42 -6.19
CA LEU A 30 -8.08 10.22 -4.99
C LEU A 30 -8.67 11.62 -5.13
N ALA A 31 -8.46 12.28 -6.28
CA ALA A 31 -9.03 13.60 -6.55
C ALA A 31 -10.57 13.58 -6.60
N THR A 32 -11.16 12.52 -7.18
CA THR A 32 -12.61 12.42 -7.34
C THR A 32 -13.30 12.06 -6.02
N HIS A 33 -12.70 11.14 -5.24
CA HIS A 33 -13.37 10.53 -4.10
C HIS A 33 -12.80 10.98 -2.76
N ALA A 34 -11.49 10.88 -2.55
CA ALA A 34 -10.90 11.19 -1.24
C ALA A 34 -10.97 12.70 -0.93
N VAL A 35 -10.67 13.56 -1.91
CA VAL A 35 -10.81 15.02 -1.75
C VAL A 35 -12.26 15.41 -1.48
N ALA A 36 -13.21 14.86 -2.25
CA ALA A 36 -14.63 15.13 -2.04
C ALA A 36 -15.12 14.69 -0.64
N VAL A 37 -14.66 13.54 -0.15
CA VAL A 37 -14.96 13.07 1.22
C VAL A 37 -14.38 14.02 2.25
N ARG A 38 -13.12 14.43 2.10
CA ARG A 38 -12.47 15.38 3.01
C ARG A 38 -13.26 16.70 3.09
N GLU A 39 -13.62 17.26 1.94
CA GLU A 39 -14.39 18.50 1.83
C GLU A 39 -15.78 18.36 2.44
N HIS A 40 -16.48 17.27 2.14
CA HIS A 40 -17.82 17.00 2.68
C HIS A 40 -17.82 16.88 4.21
N LEU A 41 -16.78 16.26 4.78
CA LEU A 41 -16.61 16.16 6.23
C LEU A 41 -16.15 17.49 6.87
N GLY A 42 -15.66 18.43 6.05
CA GLY A 42 -15.12 19.72 6.50
C GLY A 42 -13.94 19.53 7.45
N LEU A 43 -13.02 18.61 7.10
CA LEU A 43 -11.82 18.35 7.91
C LEU A 43 -10.84 19.51 7.80
N THR A 44 -10.34 19.97 8.95
CA THR A 44 -9.25 20.95 9.03
C THR A 44 -7.88 20.28 9.06
N SER A 45 -7.82 18.99 9.39
CA SER A 45 -6.63 18.15 9.34
C SER A 45 -6.55 17.37 8.02
N ALA A 46 -5.42 16.70 7.81
CA ALA A 46 -5.26 15.77 6.70
C ALA A 46 -6.21 14.57 6.84
N LEU A 47 -6.76 14.12 5.71
CA LEU A 47 -7.50 12.87 5.63
C LEU A 47 -6.51 11.72 5.50
N GLY A 48 -6.59 10.74 6.40
CA GLY A 48 -5.81 9.51 6.30
C GLY A 48 -6.24 8.70 5.07
N ILE A 49 -5.29 8.14 4.32
CA ILE A 49 -5.53 7.34 3.14
C ILE A 49 -5.02 5.91 3.37
N GLY A 50 -5.95 4.96 3.26
CA GLY A 50 -5.64 3.55 3.03
C GLY A 50 -5.52 3.33 1.54
N LEU A 51 -4.29 3.33 1.04
CA LEU A 51 -4.00 3.34 -0.39
C LEU A 51 -3.97 1.91 -0.93
N TRP A 52 -4.70 1.60 -1.99
CA TRP A 52 -4.42 0.39 -2.78
C TRP A 52 -3.58 0.77 -4.00
N LEU A 53 -2.52 0.01 -4.26
CA LEU A 53 -1.66 0.19 -5.43
C LEU A 53 -1.49 -1.12 -6.16
N ALA A 54 -1.99 -1.22 -7.39
CA ALA A 54 -1.63 -2.34 -8.26
C ALA A 54 -0.13 -2.32 -8.59
N ALA A 55 0.43 -3.48 -8.93
CA ALA A 55 1.86 -3.64 -9.21
C ALA A 55 2.42 -2.68 -10.28
N PRO A 56 1.71 -2.33 -11.38
CA PRO A 56 2.22 -1.32 -12.31
C PRO A 56 2.35 0.08 -11.69
N ALA A 57 1.38 0.50 -10.87
CA ALA A 57 1.42 1.79 -10.17
C ALA A 57 2.53 1.83 -9.12
N ALA A 58 2.72 0.73 -8.35
CA ALA A 58 3.82 0.60 -7.40
C ALA A 58 5.20 0.69 -8.09
N ARG A 59 5.36 0.01 -9.24
CA ARG A 59 6.59 0.08 -10.03
C ARG A 59 6.87 1.48 -10.59
N ALA A 60 5.84 2.23 -10.99
CA ALA A 60 6.01 3.60 -11.46
C ALA A 60 6.58 4.52 -10.38
N LEU A 61 6.26 4.26 -9.11
CA LEU A 61 6.76 5.00 -7.96
C LEU A 61 8.16 4.56 -7.48
N ARG A 62 8.82 3.61 -8.17
CA ARG A 62 10.26 3.34 -7.95
C ARG A 62 11.13 4.51 -8.39
N ASP A 63 10.67 5.30 -9.35
CA ASP A 63 11.36 6.54 -9.73
C ASP A 63 11.23 7.56 -8.59
N PRO A 64 12.33 7.99 -7.96
CA PRO A 64 12.30 8.97 -6.88
C PRO A 64 11.64 10.29 -7.29
N ILE A 65 11.73 10.68 -8.56
CA ILE A 65 11.09 11.89 -9.08
C ILE A 65 9.57 11.70 -9.12
N ALA A 66 9.09 10.56 -9.61
CA ALA A 66 7.67 10.22 -9.63
C ALA A 66 7.11 10.13 -8.20
N LEU A 67 7.83 9.48 -7.28
CA LEU A 67 7.45 9.37 -5.87
C LEU A 67 7.35 10.73 -5.21
N ARG A 68 8.36 11.61 -5.39
CA ARG A 68 8.33 12.96 -4.85
C ARG A 68 7.17 13.78 -5.38
N ARG A 69 6.91 13.72 -6.69
CA ARG A 69 5.76 14.39 -7.31
C ARG A 69 4.43 13.89 -6.74
N PHE A 70 4.31 12.59 -6.52
CA PHE A 70 3.11 12.01 -5.92
C PHE A 70 2.94 12.44 -4.45
N ALA A 71 4.01 12.45 -3.66
CA ALA A 71 4.02 12.95 -2.29
C ALA A 71 3.60 14.43 -2.21
N ASP A 72 4.20 15.29 -3.03
CA ASP A 72 3.86 16.72 -3.09
C ASP A 72 2.40 16.93 -3.52
N TRP A 73 1.90 16.10 -4.44
CA TRP A 73 0.52 16.14 -4.91
C TRP A 73 -0.49 15.75 -3.82
N LEU A 74 -0.16 14.75 -3.00
CA LEU A 74 -0.96 14.32 -1.83
C LEU A 74 -0.98 15.41 -0.76
N ALA A 75 0.20 15.96 -0.43
CA ALA A 75 0.35 17.02 0.56
C ALA A 75 -0.44 18.27 0.19
N ALA A 76 -0.41 18.68 -1.09
CA ALA A 76 -1.19 19.81 -1.59
C ALA A 76 -2.72 19.65 -1.48
N ARG A 77 -3.19 18.44 -1.15
CA ARG A 77 -4.62 18.11 -0.98
C ARG A 77 -4.96 17.68 0.45
N ASP A 78 -4.02 17.82 1.38
CA ASP A 78 -4.13 17.37 2.76
C ASP A 78 -4.56 15.89 2.83
N LEU A 79 -3.91 15.04 2.04
CA LEU A 79 -4.09 13.59 2.06
C LEU A 79 -2.82 12.94 2.62
N GLU A 80 -2.95 12.10 3.65
CA GLU A 80 -1.83 11.44 4.30
C GLU A 80 -1.95 9.92 4.19
N VAL A 81 -1.04 9.26 3.48
CA VAL A 81 -1.04 7.79 3.39
C VAL A 81 -0.46 7.20 4.67
N PHE A 82 -1.24 6.36 5.36
CA PHE A 82 -0.80 5.69 6.60
C PHE A 82 -0.70 4.16 6.46
N THR A 83 -1.34 3.59 5.44
CA THR A 83 -1.31 2.16 5.15
C THR A 83 -1.45 1.93 3.65
N ILE A 84 -0.86 0.85 3.16
CA ILE A 84 -1.03 0.39 1.78
C ILE A 84 -1.66 -1.01 1.78
N ASN A 85 -2.65 -1.22 0.92
CA ASN A 85 -3.14 -2.53 0.57
C ASN A 85 -2.40 -3.03 -0.68
N GLY A 86 -1.70 -4.15 -0.54
CA GLY A 86 -1.00 -4.87 -1.59
C GLY A 86 -1.78 -6.06 -2.17
N PHE A 87 -3.10 -6.10 -1.99
CA PHE A 87 -3.96 -7.16 -2.48
C PHE A 87 -5.23 -6.59 -3.13
N PRO A 88 -5.52 -6.94 -4.40
CA PRO A 88 -4.76 -7.85 -5.27
C PRO A 88 -3.47 -7.23 -5.84
N TYR A 89 -2.63 -8.08 -6.45
CA TYR A 89 -1.41 -7.67 -7.18
C TYR A 89 -1.71 -6.87 -8.45
N GLY A 90 -2.68 -7.35 -9.24
CA GLY A 90 -3.12 -6.74 -10.49
C GLY A 90 -4.47 -6.06 -10.35
N ASP A 91 -5.10 -5.70 -11.46
CA ASP A 91 -6.41 -5.04 -11.42
C ASP A 91 -7.49 -5.97 -10.83
N PHE A 92 -8.13 -5.50 -9.75
CA PHE A 92 -9.25 -6.18 -9.08
C PHE A 92 -10.49 -6.31 -9.96
N HIS A 93 -10.60 -5.49 -11.02
CA HIS A 93 -11.78 -5.40 -11.89
C HIS A 93 -11.65 -6.20 -13.20
N GLU A 94 -10.52 -6.87 -13.43
CA GLU A 94 -10.46 -7.88 -14.48
C GLU A 94 -11.43 -9.03 -14.16
N PRO A 95 -11.93 -9.78 -15.16
CA PRO A 95 -12.70 -10.99 -14.93
C PRO A 95 -11.84 -12.08 -14.27
N VAL A 96 -11.62 -11.98 -12.96
CA VAL A 96 -10.77 -12.89 -12.23
C VAL A 96 -11.50 -14.22 -12.04
N VAL A 97 -10.93 -15.31 -12.56
CA VAL A 97 -11.31 -16.67 -12.18
C VAL A 97 -10.98 -16.82 -10.70
N LYS A 98 -12.00 -16.95 -9.85
CA LYS A 98 -12.03 -16.81 -8.37
C LYS A 98 -10.70 -16.90 -7.57
N HIS A 99 -9.81 -17.86 -7.85
CA HIS A 99 -8.55 -18.04 -7.09
C HIS A 99 -7.34 -17.30 -7.67
N ARG A 100 -7.37 -16.83 -8.92
CA ARG A 100 -6.22 -16.14 -9.54
C ARG A 100 -5.87 -14.82 -8.86
N VAL A 101 -6.77 -14.27 -8.05
CA VAL A 101 -6.53 -13.07 -7.23
C VAL A 101 -5.37 -13.25 -6.25
N TYR A 102 -5.11 -14.50 -5.81
CA TYR A 102 -4.00 -14.85 -4.92
C TYR A 102 -2.66 -14.94 -5.63
N GLU A 103 -2.64 -14.89 -6.97
CA GLU A 103 -1.41 -14.94 -7.75
C GLU A 103 -0.91 -13.53 -8.11
N PRO A 104 0.42 -13.30 -8.10
CA PRO A 104 1.46 -14.18 -7.58
C PRO A 104 1.36 -14.33 -6.06
N ASN A 105 1.51 -15.55 -5.54
CA ASN A 105 1.54 -15.82 -4.09
C ASN A 105 2.99 -15.73 -3.52
N TRP A 106 3.21 -15.95 -2.22
CA TRP A 106 4.53 -15.76 -1.58
C TRP A 106 5.62 -16.77 -2.00
N THR A 107 5.28 -17.83 -2.72
CA THR A 107 6.27 -18.72 -3.36
C THR A 107 6.88 -18.12 -4.62
N ARG A 108 6.27 -17.04 -5.14
CA ARG A 108 6.64 -16.39 -6.40
C ARG A 108 7.51 -15.16 -6.12
N PRO A 109 8.67 -15.00 -6.78
CA PRO A 109 9.54 -13.84 -6.57
C PRO A 109 8.86 -12.51 -6.89
N GLU A 110 7.87 -12.52 -7.79
CA GLU A 110 7.08 -11.35 -8.16
C GLU A 110 6.28 -10.78 -6.99
N ARG A 111 5.82 -11.62 -6.06
CA ARG A 111 5.11 -11.17 -4.85
C ARG A 111 6.05 -10.38 -3.95
N LEU A 112 7.22 -10.92 -3.64
CA LEU A 112 8.22 -10.23 -2.82
C LEU A 112 8.62 -8.90 -3.46
N ALA A 113 8.98 -8.91 -4.75
CA ALA A 113 9.41 -7.71 -5.46
C ALA A 113 8.36 -6.59 -5.42
N TYR A 114 7.08 -6.96 -5.59
CA TYR A 114 5.99 -6.00 -5.49
C TYR A 114 5.77 -5.49 -4.06
N THR A 115 5.81 -6.37 -3.05
CA THR A 115 5.64 -5.93 -1.66
C THR A 115 6.81 -5.04 -1.19
N LEU A 116 8.02 -5.27 -1.69
CA LEU A 116 9.16 -4.36 -1.47
C LEU A 116 8.96 -2.99 -2.15
N ASP A 117 8.32 -2.93 -3.31
CA ASP A 117 7.94 -1.65 -3.92
C ASP A 117 6.98 -0.88 -3.00
N LEU A 118 5.98 -1.57 -2.44
CA LEU A 118 5.04 -0.95 -1.51
C LEU A 118 5.73 -0.44 -0.23
N LEU A 119 6.71 -1.20 0.30
CA LEU A 119 7.54 -0.79 1.43
C LEU A 119 8.25 0.54 1.15
N HIS A 120 8.96 0.63 0.03
CA HIS A 120 9.68 1.85 -0.33
C HIS A 120 8.75 3.02 -0.67
N VAL A 121 7.61 2.75 -1.31
CA VAL A 121 6.59 3.77 -1.55
C VAL A 121 6.06 4.31 -0.22
N LEU A 122 5.63 3.44 0.69
CA LEU A 122 5.09 3.88 1.98
C LEU A 122 6.16 4.63 2.79
N ALA A 123 7.40 4.16 2.80
CA ALA A 123 8.52 4.85 3.44
C ALA A 123 8.74 6.24 2.85
N GLY A 124 8.65 6.40 1.53
CA GLY A 124 8.84 7.70 0.87
C GLY A 124 7.66 8.65 0.97
N LEU A 125 6.46 8.15 1.31
CA LEU A 125 5.26 8.96 1.52
C LEU A 125 5.06 9.39 2.99
N ARG A 126 5.64 8.66 3.93
CA ARG A 126 5.51 8.93 5.37
C ARG A 126 6.55 9.96 5.85
N PRO A 127 6.21 10.83 6.82
CA PRO A 127 7.20 11.62 7.53
C PRO A 127 8.17 10.72 8.32
N ASP A 128 9.35 11.23 8.64
CA ASP A 128 10.35 10.53 9.46
C ASP A 128 9.76 10.16 10.84
N GLY A 129 10.15 8.99 11.38
CA GLY A 129 9.69 8.53 12.69
C GLY A 129 8.24 8.01 12.73
N GLY A 130 7.56 7.92 11.59
CA GLY A 130 6.19 7.42 11.49
C GLY A 130 6.09 5.91 11.37
N GLU A 131 5.01 5.32 11.90
CA GLU A 131 4.63 3.92 11.65
C GLU A 131 3.77 3.79 10.38
N GLY A 132 3.84 2.66 9.68
CA GLY A 132 2.94 2.32 8.58
C GLY A 132 2.75 0.82 8.42
N SER A 133 1.66 0.42 7.76
CA SER A 133 1.36 -0.99 7.52
C SER A 133 1.11 -1.31 6.06
N ILE A 134 1.46 -2.52 5.63
CA ILE A 134 1.20 -3.04 4.30
C ILE A 134 0.37 -4.32 4.43
N SER A 135 -0.91 -4.27 4.10
CA SER A 135 -1.72 -5.49 4.06
C SER A 135 -1.47 -6.27 2.77
N THR A 136 -1.49 -7.60 2.84
CA THR A 136 -1.26 -8.50 1.70
C THR A 136 -2.13 -9.76 1.82
N LEU A 137 -2.05 -10.67 0.85
CA LEU A 137 -2.68 -11.99 0.98
C LEU A 137 -1.94 -12.85 2.02
N PRO A 138 -2.54 -13.97 2.50
CA PRO A 138 -1.83 -15.03 3.21
C PRO A 138 -0.66 -15.59 2.38
N LEU A 139 0.00 -16.67 2.81
CA LEU A 139 1.09 -17.27 2.02
C LEU A 139 0.66 -17.61 0.57
N GLY A 140 -0.58 -18.04 0.39
CA GLY A 140 -1.22 -18.31 -0.89
C GLY A 140 -2.64 -18.84 -0.68
N TRP A 141 -3.30 -19.24 -1.78
CA TRP A 141 -4.50 -20.06 -1.67
C TRP A 141 -4.10 -21.44 -1.11
N PRO A 142 -4.88 -22.10 -0.23
CA PRO A 142 -4.43 -23.27 0.54
C PRO A 142 -3.77 -24.39 -0.27
N VAL A 143 -4.26 -24.67 -1.48
CA VAL A 143 -3.72 -25.73 -2.35
C VAL A 143 -2.36 -25.37 -2.96
N ALA A 144 -1.96 -24.09 -2.94
CA ALA A 144 -0.68 -23.65 -3.48
C ALA A 144 0.47 -23.68 -2.45
N ILE A 145 0.16 -23.94 -1.17
CA ILE A 145 1.09 -23.96 -0.03
C ILE A 145 0.89 -25.27 0.75
N ASP A 146 0.84 -26.41 0.05
CA ASP A 146 0.53 -27.72 0.63
C ASP A 146 1.76 -28.62 0.83
N ASP A 147 2.96 -28.14 0.49
CA ASP A 147 4.23 -28.82 0.71
C ASP A 147 5.28 -27.98 1.47
N ASP A 148 6.29 -28.67 1.99
CA ASP A 148 7.38 -28.06 2.76
C ASP A 148 8.20 -27.08 1.92
N ALA A 149 8.40 -27.34 0.62
CA ALA A 149 9.21 -26.50 -0.24
C ALA A 149 8.53 -25.14 -0.50
N ALA A 150 7.23 -25.15 -0.77
CA ALA A 150 6.39 -23.97 -0.91
C ALA A 150 6.38 -23.15 0.39
N THR A 151 6.24 -23.82 1.54
CA THR A 151 6.28 -23.17 2.86
C THR A 151 7.63 -22.52 3.12
N GLN A 152 8.75 -23.20 2.83
CA GLN A 152 10.09 -22.65 2.99
C GLN A 152 10.36 -21.49 2.04
N ALA A 153 9.87 -21.56 0.80
CA ALA A 153 9.98 -20.46 -0.17
C ALA A 153 9.24 -19.20 0.32
N ALA A 154 7.98 -19.36 0.76
CA ALA A 154 7.18 -18.25 1.29
C ALA A 154 7.80 -17.65 2.56
N ALA A 155 8.27 -18.49 3.49
CA ALA A 155 8.97 -18.05 4.68
C ALA A 155 10.29 -17.33 4.36
N GLY A 156 11.02 -17.79 3.34
CA GLY A 156 12.22 -17.13 2.84
C GLY A 156 11.94 -15.73 2.32
N ALA A 157 10.88 -15.57 1.51
CA ALA A 157 10.47 -14.28 0.99
C ALA A 157 10.03 -13.31 2.10
N LEU A 158 9.26 -13.79 3.09
CA LEU A 158 8.86 -12.97 4.24
C LEU A 158 10.07 -12.54 5.09
N ARG A 159 11.07 -13.41 5.29
CA ARG A 159 12.32 -13.01 5.95
C ARG A 159 13.04 -11.90 5.19
N THR A 160 13.17 -12.03 3.87
CA THR A 160 13.77 -10.98 3.04
C THR A 160 13.01 -9.65 3.14
N PHE A 161 11.66 -9.70 3.19
CA PHE A 161 10.87 -8.49 3.44
C PHE A 161 11.18 -7.88 4.82
N THR A 162 11.22 -8.69 5.88
CA THR A 162 11.52 -8.23 7.24
C THR A 162 12.91 -7.60 7.33
N ASP A 163 13.93 -8.21 6.70
CA ASP A 163 15.29 -7.66 6.68
C ASP A 163 15.32 -6.28 6.00
N GLU A 164 14.60 -6.13 4.89
CA GLU A 164 14.52 -4.85 4.17
C GLU A 164 13.71 -3.79 4.92
N ALA A 165 12.61 -4.19 5.58
CA ALA A 165 11.83 -3.31 6.44
C ALA A 165 12.66 -2.80 7.63
N ALA A 166 13.46 -3.68 8.26
CA ALA A 166 14.39 -3.30 9.32
C ALA A 166 15.46 -2.32 8.80
N ARG A 167 15.96 -2.51 7.59
CA ARG A 167 16.90 -1.57 6.95
C ARG A 167 16.27 -0.20 6.74
N VAL A 168 15.04 -0.15 6.22
CA VAL A 168 14.28 1.09 6.06
C VAL A 168 14.08 1.80 7.40
N GLU A 169 13.74 1.05 8.46
CA GLU A 169 13.59 1.61 9.80
C GLU A 169 14.91 2.19 10.34
N LEU A 170 16.03 1.47 10.18
CA LEU A 170 17.35 1.96 10.59
C LEU A 170 17.76 3.24 9.84
N ASP A 171 17.50 3.29 8.53
CA ASP A 171 17.91 4.41 7.68
C ASP A 171 17.02 5.66 7.86
N THR A 172 15.75 5.48 8.23
CA THR A 172 14.73 6.55 8.17
C THR A 172 13.94 6.78 9.45
N GLY A 173 14.07 5.89 10.44
CA GLY A 173 13.23 5.85 11.64
C GLY A 173 11.78 5.44 11.37
N ARG A 174 11.41 5.07 10.14
CA ARG A 174 10.04 4.70 9.77
C ARG A 174 9.84 3.20 9.96
N HIS A 175 9.01 2.84 10.93
CA HIS A 175 8.66 1.44 11.20
C HIS A 175 7.52 1.00 10.27
N ILE A 176 7.82 0.13 9.31
CA ILE A 176 6.82 -0.41 8.38
C ILE A 176 6.71 -1.92 8.57
N HIS A 177 5.49 -2.39 8.81
CA HIS A 177 5.19 -3.80 9.00
C HIS A 177 4.20 -4.31 7.96
N LEU A 178 4.18 -5.62 7.79
CA LEU A 178 3.27 -6.36 6.90
C LEU A 178 2.10 -6.94 7.71
#